data_AF-T2MDJ1-F1
#
_entry.id   AF-T2MDJ1-F1
#
_cell.length_a   1.000
_cell.length_b   1.000
_cell.length_c   1.000
_cell.angle_alpha   90.00
_cell.angle_beta   90.00
_cell.angle_gamma   90.00
#
_symmetry.space_group_name_H-M   'P 1'
#
loop_
_entity.id
_entity.type
_entity.pdbx_description
1 polymer ?
#
loop_
_entity_poly.entity_id
_entity_poly.type
_entity_poly.pdbx_seq_one_letter_code
_entity_poly.pdbx_strand_id
1 'polypeptide(L)'
;LRHSGLKTGLYTSPHLVEVRERIQINGKPLDKTMFATYFFKCYEMLQKSCVHQEDKLPGYFRFLTLMAFKVFLSEKVDVVILEVGIGGAYDCTNVIQNPVVCGISKLDLDHTAVLGRTISKIAWHKSGIMK
;
A
#
# COMPACT_ATOMS: atom_id res chain seq x y z
N LEU A 1 6.29 -15.84 -9.73
CA LEU A 1 6.96 -14.52 -9.78
C LEU A 1 8.43 -14.61 -9.39
N ARG A 2 8.79 -14.77 -8.10
CA ARG A 2 10.22 -14.88 -7.70
C ARG A 2 10.97 -16.05 -8.36
N HIS A 3 10.34 -17.22 -8.42
CA HIS A 3 10.92 -18.39 -9.09
C HIS A 3 11.17 -18.16 -10.59
N SER A 4 10.48 -17.19 -11.19
CA SER A 4 10.62 -16.80 -12.60
C SER A 4 11.75 -15.78 -12.81
N GLY A 5 12.56 -15.46 -11.79
CA GLY A 5 13.68 -14.53 -11.88
C GLY A 5 13.34 -13.05 -11.66
N LEU A 6 12.06 -12.71 -11.42
CA LEU A 6 11.63 -11.32 -11.20
C LEU A 6 11.96 -10.83 -9.78
N LYS A 7 12.43 -9.58 -9.66
CA LYS A 7 12.52 -8.85 -8.39
C LYS A 7 11.11 -8.43 -7.97
N THR A 8 10.60 -9.01 -6.88
CA THR A 8 9.21 -8.80 -6.44
C THR A 8 9.13 -7.86 -5.24
N GLY A 9 8.20 -6.92 -5.27
CA GLY A 9 7.75 -6.13 -4.13
C GLY A 9 6.45 -6.70 -3.55
N LEU A 10 6.31 -6.64 -2.23
CA LEU A 10 5.06 -6.98 -1.53
C LEU A 10 4.74 -5.86 -0.54
N TYR A 11 3.53 -5.31 -0.66
CA TYR A 11 2.97 -4.40 0.34
C TYR A 11 1.73 -5.02 0.97
N THR A 12 1.76 -5.24 2.28
CA THR A 12 0.70 -5.91 3.03
C THR A 12 0.38 -5.23 4.36
N SER A 13 -0.80 -5.54 4.94
CA SER A 13 -1.21 -5.07 6.25
C SER A 13 -2.25 -5.98 6.92
N PRO A 14 -2.34 -6.01 8.27
CA PRO A 14 -1.40 -5.39 9.21
C PRO A 14 -0.04 -6.10 9.25
N HIS A 15 0.88 -5.59 10.07
CA HIS A 15 2.06 -6.37 10.47
C HIS A 15 1.72 -7.14 11.75
N LEU A 16 2.42 -8.25 12.00
CA LEU A 16 2.24 -9.05 13.21
C LEU A 16 3.22 -8.62 14.31
N VAL A 17 4.51 -8.44 13.98
CA VAL A 17 5.56 -8.13 14.96
C VAL A 17 6.24 -6.80 14.64
N GLU A 18 6.73 -6.64 13.41
CA GLU A 18 7.49 -5.46 13.00
C GLU A 18 6.87 -4.75 11.79
N VAL A 19 6.83 -3.42 11.82
CA VAL A 19 6.30 -2.60 10.70
C VAL A 19 6.95 -2.90 9.35
N ARG A 20 8.20 -3.37 9.34
CA ARG A 20 8.96 -3.73 8.14
C ARG A 20 8.32 -4.89 7.38
N GLU A 21 7.53 -5.74 8.06
CA GLU A 21 6.78 -6.84 7.42
C GLU A 21 5.84 -6.36 6.31
N ARG A 22 5.37 -5.11 6.41
CA ARG A 22 4.47 -4.48 5.44
C ARG A 22 5.13 -4.14 4.12
N ILE A 23 6.47 -4.09 4.04
CA ILE A 23 7.19 -3.74 2.81
C ILE A 23 8.31 -4.74 2.63
N GLN A 24 8.15 -5.62 1.64
CA GLN A 24 9.12 -6.68 1.39
C GLN A 24 9.66 -6.61 -0.03
N ILE A 25 10.93 -6.97 -0.17
CA ILE A 25 11.59 -7.19 -1.45
C ILE A 25 12.06 -8.64 -1.48
N ASN A 26 11.71 -9.35 -2.55
CA ASN A 26 12.01 -10.77 -2.73
C ASN A 26 11.55 -11.65 -1.54
N GLY A 27 10.42 -11.29 -0.93
CA GLY A 27 9.84 -12.03 0.20
C GLY A 27 10.56 -11.83 1.53
N LYS A 28 11.43 -10.82 1.63
CA LYS A 28 12.08 -10.43 2.89
C LYS A 28 11.68 -9.00 3.25
N PRO A 29 11.28 -8.74 4.51
CA PRO A 29 11.15 -7.36 5.01
C PRO A 29 12.41 -6.55 4.74
N LEU A 30 12.25 -5.25 4.51
CA LEU A 30 13.40 -4.33 4.45
C LEU A 30 14.24 -4.48 5.71
N ASP A 31 15.56 -4.41 5.60
CA ASP A 31 16.41 -4.30 6.79
C ASP A 31 16.13 -2.99 7.56
N LYS A 32 16.55 -2.93 8.83
CA LYS A 32 16.24 -1.80 9.72
C LYS A 32 16.81 -0.48 9.20
N THR A 33 18.02 -0.52 8.64
CA THR A 33 18.71 0.67 8.15
C THR A 33 18.03 1.20 6.89
N MET A 34 17.77 0.33 5.92
CA MET A 34 17.07 0.66 4.69
C MET A 34 15.67 1.22 4.98
N PHE A 35 14.92 0.59 5.88
CA PHE A 35 13.62 1.09 6.29
C PHE A 35 13.73 2.51 6.88
N ALA A 36 14.67 2.75 7.80
CA ALA A 36 14.88 4.07 8.40
C ALA A 36 15.29 5.11 7.35
N THR A 37 16.18 4.76 6.41
CA THR A 37 16.58 5.64 5.31
C THR A 37 15.39 6.06 4.46
N TYR A 38 14.54 5.12 4.03
CA TYR A 38 13.35 5.45 3.24
C TYR A 38 12.31 6.22 4.05
N PHE A 39 12.15 5.91 5.34
CA PHE A 39 11.28 6.64 6.24
C PHE A 39 11.66 8.11 6.32
N PHE A 40 12.90 8.41 6.74
CA PHE A 40 13.34 9.81 6.91
C PHE A 40 13.34 10.56 5.58
N LYS A 41 13.76 9.91 4.49
CA LYS A 41 13.69 10.51 3.15
C LYS A 41 12.27 10.92 2.77
N CYS A 42 11.29 10.04 2.95
CA CYS A 42 9.89 10.37 2.62
C CYS A 42 9.33 11.43 3.58
N TYR A 43 9.64 11.31 4.86
CA TYR A 43 9.18 12.23 5.90
C TYR A 43 9.68 13.65 5.64
N GLU A 44 10.99 13.83 5.40
CA GLU A 44 11.58 15.13 5.10
C GLU A 44 11.06 15.73 3.78
N MET A 45 10.88 14.91 2.74
CA MET A 45 10.30 15.37 1.48
C MET A 45 8.87 15.89 1.68
N LEU A 46 8.05 15.18 2.46
CA LEU A 46 6.67 15.59 2.75
C LEU A 46 6.63 16.84 3.63
N GLN A 47 7.48 16.92 4.66
CA GLN A 47 7.58 18.12 5.48
C GLN A 47 7.95 19.36 4.67
N LYS A 48 8.90 19.23 3.73
CA LYS A 48 9.27 20.33 2.82
C LYS A 48 8.16 20.73 1.85
N SER A 49 7.24 19.80 1.54
CA SER A 49 6.08 20.09 0.70
C SER A 49 4.91 20.74 1.43
N CYS A 50 4.92 20.74 2.77
CA CYS A 50 3.93 21.46 3.58
C CYS A 50 4.32 22.94 3.65
N VAL A 51 3.88 23.72 2.66
CA VAL A 51 4.22 25.15 2.52
C VAL A 51 3.18 26.04 3.21
N HIS A 52 1.93 25.58 3.29
CA HIS A 52 0.83 26.30 3.91
C HIS A 52 0.53 25.74 5.31
N GLN A 53 0.01 26.60 6.20
CA GLN A 53 -0.36 26.20 7.57
C GLN A 53 -1.41 25.07 7.62
N GLU A 54 -2.21 24.93 6.57
CA GLU A 54 -3.26 23.92 6.46
C GLU A 54 -2.73 22.56 5.98
N ASP A 55 -1.52 22.52 5.43
CA ASP A 55 -0.91 21.29 4.94
C ASP A 55 -0.60 20.35 6.10
N LYS A 56 -1.10 19.12 6.01
CA LYS A 56 -0.87 18.08 7.01
C LYS A 56 -0.14 16.91 6.41
N LEU A 57 0.78 16.35 7.19
CA LEU A 57 1.39 15.08 6.84
C LEU A 57 0.31 13.99 6.69
N PRO A 58 0.50 13.06 5.74
CA PRO A 58 -0.44 11.98 5.55
C PRO A 58 -0.54 11.11 6.81
N GLY A 59 -1.75 10.63 7.10
CA GLY A 59 -1.95 9.66 8.17
C GLY A 59 -1.14 8.38 7.96
N TYR A 60 -0.91 7.62 9.03
CA TYR A 60 0.03 6.49 9.09
C TYR A 60 -0.04 5.53 7.89
N PHE A 61 -1.23 5.04 7.54
CA PHE A 61 -1.39 4.09 6.43
C PHE A 61 -1.04 4.69 5.06
N ARG A 62 -1.45 5.94 4.83
CA ARG A 62 -1.13 6.70 3.60
C ARG A 62 0.37 6.96 3.51
N PHE A 63 1.00 7.35 4.62
CA PHE A 63 2.45 7.55 4.68
C PHE A 63 3.20 6.25 4.34
N LEU A 64 2.83 5.12 4.95
CA LEU A 64 3.47 3.84 4.64
C LEU A 64 3.24 3.37 3.21
N THR A 65 2.06 3.61 2.64
CA THR A 65 1.77 3.31 1.23
C THR A 65 2.69 4.12 0.31
N LEU A 66 2.83 5.42 0.55
CA LEU A 66 3.74 6.30 -0.20
C LEU A 66 5.20 5.83 -0.07
N MET A 67 5.62 5.50 1.14
CA MET A 67 6.97 4.99 1.38
C MET A 67 7.21 3.66 0.65
N ALA A 68 6.23 2.74 0.64
CA ALA A 68 6.32 1.48 -0.09
C ALA A 68 6.52 1.71 -1.60
N PHE A 69 5.76 2.63 -2.21
CA PHE A 69 5.97 3.00 -3.61
C PHE A 69 7.36 3.59 -3.83
N LYS A 70 7.83 4.48 -2.95
CA LYS A 70 9.17 5.05 -3.04
C LYS A 70 10.25 3.96 -2.99
N VAL A 71 10.11 2.99 -2.09
CA VAL A 71 11.00 1.83 -1.99
C VAL A 71 11.00 1.06 -3.29
N PHE A 72 9.84 0.60 -3.78
CA PHE A 72 9.76 -0.27 -4.96
C PHE A 72 10.31 0.41 -6.22
N LEU A 73 10.04 1.71 -6.40
CA LEU A 73 10.60 2.50 -7.50
C LEU A 73 12.12 2.67 -7.38
N SER A 74 12.61 3.01 -6.18
CA SER A 74 14.05 3.26 -5.96
C SER A 74 14.87 1.96 -6.07
N GLU A 75 14.28 0.85 -5.64
CA GLU A 75 14.87 -0.48 -5.70
C GLU A 75 14.64 -1.17 -7.05
N LYS A 76 13.98 -0.52 -8.02
CA LYS A 76 13.74 -1.07 -9.37
C LYS A 76 13.09 -2.45 -9.33
N VAL A 77 12.02 -2.59 -8.56
CA VAL A 77 11.20 -3.81 -8.49
C VAL A 77 10.48 -4.01 -9.81
N ASP A 78 10.47 -5.24 -10.32
CA ASP A 78 9.83 -5.60 -11.60
C ASP A 78 8.31 -5.74 -11.47
N VAL A 79 7.85 -6.29 -10.35
CA VAL A 79 6.43 -6.55 -10.09
C VAL A 79 6.10 -6.36 -8.61
N VAL A 80 4.98 -5.68 -8.33
CA VAL A 80 4.50 -5.44 -6.97
C VAL A 80 3.18 -6.16 -6.76
N ILE A 81 3.08 -6.90 -5.65
CA ILE A 81 1.81 -7.36 -5.11
C ILE A 81 1.37 -6.32 -4.06
N LEU A 82 0.24 -5.66 -4.33
CA LEU A 82 -0.27 -4.56 -3.53
C LEU A 82 -1.57 -4.97 -2.85
N GLU A 83 -1.53 -5.20 -1.54
CA GLU A 83 -2.74 -5.45 -0.74
C GLU A 83 -3.48 -4.14 -0.46
N VAL A 84 -4.79 -4.14 -0.69
CA VAL A 84 -5.69 -3.03 -0.35
C VAL A 84 -5.88 -2.99 1.16
N GLY A 85 -5.85 -1.80 1.77
CA GLY A 85 -6.12 -1.64 3.20
C GLY A 85 -7.57 -1.92 3.55
N ILE A 86 -8.49 -1.06 3.11
CA ILE A 86 -9.93 -1.21 3.36
C ILE A 86 -10.74 -0.87 2.10
N GLY A 87 -11.63 -1.78 1.71
CA GLY A 87 -12.52 -1.59 0.55
C GLY A 87 -11.77 -1.75 -0.77
N GLY A 88 -11.45 -0.64 -1.43
CA GLY A 88 -10.86 -0.62 -2.78
C GLY A 88 -10.97 0.76 -3.42
N ALA A 89 -12.19 1.18 -3.75
CA ALA A 89 -12.49 2.42 -4.48
C ALA A 89 -11.79 3.66 -3.90
N TYR A 90 -11.80 3.81 -2.58
CA TYR A 90 -11.23 4.96 -1.86
C TYR A 90 -9.98 4.62 -1.05
N ASP A 91 -9.42 3.43 -1.23
CA ASP A 91 -8.20 3.04 -0.54
C ASP A 91 -7.00 3.82 -1.11
N CYS A 92 -6.03 4.19 -0.27
CA CYS A 92 -4.87 4.94 -0.76
C CYS A 92 -3.93 4.15 -1.67
N THR A 93 -4.08 2.82 -1.72
CA THR A 93 -3.40 1.97 -2.70
C THR A 93 -4.00 2.10 -4.10
N ASN A 94 -5.25 2.58 -4.24
CA ASN A 94 -5.98 2.64 -5.50
C ASN A 94 -5.55 3.79 -6.45
N VAL A 95 -4.30 4.24 -6.33
CA VAL A 95 -3.69 5.25 -7.21
C VAL A 95 -3.10 4.64 -8.49
N ILE A 96 -2.95 3.32 -8.55
CA ILE A 96 -2.39 2.61 -9.71
C ILE A 96 -3.41 2.58 -10.85
N GLN A 97 -3.14 3.26 -11.96
CA GLN A 97 -4.09 3.40 -13.06
C GLN A 97 -4.23 2.13 -13.91
N ASN A 98 -3.12 1.44 -14.20
CA ASN A 98 -3.09 0.28 -15.09
C ASN A 98 -2.51 -0.94 -14.36
N PRO A 99 -3.25 -1.57 -13.43
CA PRO A 99 -2.80 -2.81 -12.82
C PRO A 99 -2.77 -3.93 -13.86
N VAL A 100 -1.72 -4.76 -13.85
CA VAL A 100 -1.62 -5.92 -14.76
C VAL A 100 -2.71 -6.96 -14.48
N VAL A 101 -3.09 -7.09 -13.21
CA VAL A 101 -4.15 -7.98 -12.74
C VAL A 101 -4.74 -7.45 -11.44
N CYS A 102 -6.05 -7.62 -11.26
CA CYS A 102 -6.76 -7.34 -10.02
C CYS A 102 -7.35 -8.64 -9.46
N GLY A 103 -7.37 -8.76 -8.13
CA GLY A 103 -7.96 -9.92 -7.46
C GLY A 103 -8.84 -9.50 -6.29
N ILE A 104 -10.02 -10.12 -6.20
CA ILE A 104 -10.88 -10.05 -5.02
C ILE A 104 -10.96 -11.48 -4.46
N SER A 105 -10.49 -11.66 -3.23
CA SER A 105 -10.41 -12.99 -2.61
C SER A 105 -11.78 -13.49 -2.11
N LYS A 106 -12.42 -12.73 -1.22
CA LYS A 106 -13.73 -13.05 -0.65
C LYS A 106 -14.55 -11.78 -0.43
N LEU A 107 -15.87 -11.93 -0.56
CA LEU A 107 -16.86 -10.93 -0.14
C LEU A 107 -17.58 -11.44 1.11
N ASP A 108 -17.63 -10.61 2.14
CA ASP A 108 -18.34 -10.89 3.38
C ASP A 108 -18.77 -9.56 4.03
N LEU A 109 -19.64 -9.62 5.05
CA LEU A 109 -20.06 -8.48 5.85
C LEU A 109 -18.95 -8.06 6.82
N ASP A 110 -17.91 -7.42 6.30
CA ASP A 110 -16.79 -6.87 7.05
C ASP A 110 -16.67 -5.36 6.85
N HIS A 111 -16.12 -4.66 7.85
CA HIS A 111 -15.98 -3.21 7.87
C HIS A 111 -17.28 -2.44 7.53
N THR A 112 -18.43 -2.95 7.99
CA THR A 112 -19.76 -2.42 7.61
C THR A 112 -20.01 -0.97 8.01
N ALA A 113 -19.25 -0.45 8.99
CA ALA A 113 -19.26 0.95 9.38
C ALA A 113 -18.71 1.88 8.28
N VAL A 114 -17.81 1.39 7.43
CA VAL A 114 -17.12 2.16 6.38
C VAL A 114 -17.63 1.76 4.99
N LEU A 115 -17.87 0.47 4.76
CA LEU A 115 -18.20 -0.10 3.44
C LEU A 115 -19.70 -0.28 3.21
N GLY A 116 -20.52 -0.04 4.24
CA GLY A 116 -21.96 -0.25 4.22
C GLY A 116 -22.40 -1.62 4.75
N ARG A 117 -23.71 -1.75 5.01
CA ARG A 117 -24.30 -2.90 5.70
C ARG A 117 -24.85 -3.99 4.76
N THR A 118 -24.53 -3.94 3.47
CA THR A 118 -25.00 -4.92 2.48
C THR A 118 -23.84 -5.43 1.63
N ILE A 119 -23.92 -6.68 1.19
CA ILE A 119 -22.92 -7.28 0.31
C ILE A 119 -22.75 -6.45 -0.97
N SER A 120 -23.82 -5.92 -1.55
CA SER A 120 -23.74 -5.08 -2.76
C SER A 120 -22.91 -3.81 -2.55
N LYS A 121 -23.03 -3.15 -1.40
CA LYS A 121 -22.22 -1.94 -1.11
C LYS A 121 -20.75 -2.29 -0.92
N ILE A 122 -20.46 -3.38 -0.19
CA ILE A 122 -19.09 -3.88 0.02
C ILE A 122 -18.46 -4.31 -1.31
N ALA A 123 -19.22 -5.00 -2.15
CA ALA A 123 -18.79 -5.42 -3.48
C ALA A 123 -18.43 -4.22 -4.36
N TRP A 124 -19.27 -3.17 -4.38
CA TRP A 124 -19.00 -1.94 -5.11
C TRP A 124 -17.69 -1.26 -4.66
N HIS A 125 -17.45 -1.17 -3.34
CA HIS A 125 -16.20 -0.64 -2.83
C HIS A 125 -15.00 -1.48 -3.27
N LYS A 126 -15.08 -2.81 -3.16
CA LYS A 126 -13.97 -3.72 -3.52
C LYS A 126 -13.71 -3.77 -5.02
N SER A 127 -14.75 -3.70 -5.86
CA SER A 127 -14.62 -3.65 -7.32
C SER A 127 -13.99 -2.36 -7.81
N GLY A 128 -13.89 -1.32 -6.99
CA GLY A 128 -13.25 -0.04 -7.36
C GLY A 128 -11.75 -0.13 -7.69
N ILE A 129 -11.12 -1.29 -7.49
CA ILE A 129 -9.74 -1.54 -7.95
C ILE A 129 -9.67 -2.03 -9.41
N MET A 130 -10.80 -2.47 -9.99
CA MET A 130 -10.85 -2.98 -11.36
C MET A 130 -10.74 -1.80 -12.33
N LYS A 131 -9.78 -1.86 -13.25
CA LYS A 131 -9.44 -0.81 -14.23
C LYS A 131 -9.08 -1.46 -15.56
#